data_AF-A0A972NQA0-F1
#
_entry.id   AF-A0A972NQA0-F1
#
_cell.length_a   1.000
_cell.length_b   1.000
_cell.length_c   1.000
_cell.angle_alpha   90.00
_cell.angle_beta   90.00
_cell.angle_gamma   90.00
#
_symmetry.space_group_name_H-M   'P 1'
#
loop_
_entity.id
_entity.type
_entity.pdbx_description
1 polymer ?
#
loop_
_entity_poly.entity_id
_entity_poly.type
_entity_poly.pdbx_seq_one_letter_code
_entity_poly.pdbx_strand_id
1 'polypeptide(L)'
;MRILLSPLSAVWMLLMLATCASTWWLSKDGIAPATVTVLILAIAAIKVRLIMINFMELGRAPVRWRLLFEAWTVACTAVILITYLR
;
A
#
# COMPACT_ATOMS: atom_id res chain seq x y z
N MET A 1 -17.06 -17.30 15.59
CA MET A 1 -15.78 -16.55 15.72
C MET A 1 -14.68 -16.95 14.72
N ARG A 2 -14.88 -17.85 13.73
CA ARG A 2 -13.82 -18.24 12.76
C ARG A 2 -13.71 -17.34 11.51
N ILE A 3 -14.67 -16.45 11.29
CA ILE A 3 -14.71 -15.58 10.09
C ILE A 3 -13.67 -14.44 10.18
N LEU A 4 -13.36 -13.97 11.39
CA LEU A 4 -12.39 -12.89 11.62
C LEU A 4 -10.92 -13.33 11.44
N LEU A 5 -10.63 -14.62 11.50
CA LEU A 5 -9.28 -15.19 11.43
C LEU A 5 -8.96 -15.80 10.06
N SER A 6 -9.79 -15.53 9.03
CA SER A 6 -9.46 -15.93 7.66
C SER A 6 -8.22 -15.14 7.17
N PRO A 7 -7.38 -15.71 6.30
CA PRO A 7 -6.21 -15.00 5.76
C PRO A 7 -6.61 -13.69 5.07
N LEU A 8 -7.79 -13.66 4.43
CA LEU A 8 -8.33 -12.45 3.81
C LEU A 8 -8.72 -11.38 4.84
N SER A 9 -9.38 -11.77 5.95
CA SER A 9 -9.75 -10.83 7.01
C SER A 9 -8.53 -10.33 7.79
N ALA A 10 -7.47 -11.13 7.91
CA ALA A 10 -6.19 -10.69 8.46
C ALA A 10 -5.53 -9.61 7.59
N VAL A 11 -5.50 -9.81 6.26
CA VAL A 11 -4.98 -8.78 5.33
C VAL A 11 -5.84 -7.52 5.38
N TRP A 12 -7.16 -7.67 5.44
CA TRP A 12 -8.07 -6.54 5.62
C TRP A 12 -7.76 -5.74 6.89
N MET A 13 -7.57 -6.43 8.02
CA MET A 13 -7.26 -5.80 9.30
C MET A 13 -5.91 -5.07 9.26
N LEU A 14 -4.91 -5.66 8.59
CA LEU A 14 -3.62 -5.01 8.34
C LEU A 14 -3.76 -3.75 7.47
N LEU A 15 -4.61 -3.78 6.43
CA LEU A 15 -4.90 -2.59 5.60
C LEU A 15 -5.59 -1.48 6.40
N MET A 16 -6.51 -1.85 7.31
CA MET A 16 -7.14 -0.90 8.22
C MET A 16 -6.10 -0.27 9.15
N LEU A 17 -5.27 -1.07 9.80
CA LEU A 17 -4.18 -0.59 10.66
C LEU A 17 -3.21 0.33 9.91
N ALA A 18 -2.83 -0.04 8.67
CA ALA A 18 -1.99 0.79 7.82
C ALA A 18 -2.63 2.16 7.52
N THR A 19 -3.96 2.20 7.35
CA THR A 19 -4.72 3.44 7.13
C THR A 19 -4.75 4.30 8.40
N CYS A 20 -5.06 3.69 9.53
CA CYS A 20 -5.04 4.34 10.84
C CYS A 20 -3.66 4.94 11.16
N ALA A 21 -2.59 4.17 10.89
CA ALA A 21 -1.22 4.61 11.08
C ALA A 21 -0.87 5.79 10.15
N SER A 22 -1.24 5.73 8.88
CA SER A 22 -1.00 6.84 7.94
C SER A 22 -1.72 8.13 8.34
N THR A 23 -2.93 8.03 8.90
CA THR A 23 -3.73 9.21 9.25
C THR A 23 -3.31 9.81 10.58
N TRP A 24 -3.14 9.00 11.63
CA TRP A 24 -2.95 9.51 13.00
C TRP A 24 -1.49 9.54 13.45
N TRP A 25 -0.64 8.66 12.94
CA TRP A 25 0.76 8.60 13.39
C TRP A 25 1.66 9.56 12.60
N LEU A 26 1.46 9.58 11.29
CA LEU A 26 2.26 10.35 10.34
C LEU A 26 1.85 11.82 10.25
N SER A 27 0.65 12.17 10.67
CA SER A 27 0.15 13.54 10.68
C SER A 27 0.46 14.29 12.00
N LYS A 28 1.38 13.77 12.82
CA LYS A 28 1.81 14.45 14.06
C LYS A 28 2.77 15.60 13.76
N ASP A 29 2.61 16.69 14.48
CA ASP A 29 3.48 17.85 14.42
C ASP A 29 4.92 17.46 14.81
N GLY A 30 5.89 17.81 13.97
CA GLY A 30 7.33 17.61 14.22
C GLY A 30 8.09 16.79 13.18
N ILE A 31 7.42 16.19 12.20
CA ILE A 31 8.08 15.49 11.07
C ILE A 31 8.08 16.41 9.84
N ALA A 32 9.21 16.47 9.13
CA ALA A 32 9.30 17.23 7.88
C ALA A 32 8.23 16.77 6.87
N PRO A 33 7.49 17.70 6.22
CA PRO A 33 6.40 17.36 5.30
C PRO A 33 6.82 16.42 4.17
N ALA A 34 8.06 16.58 3.68
CA ALA A 34 8.59 15.70 2.64
C ALA A 34 8.72 14.24 3.11
N THR A 35 9.23 14.04 4.32
CA THR A 35 9.36 12.70 4.93
C THR A 35 7.99 12.05 5.14
N VAL A 36 7.00 12.82 5.59
CA VAL A 36 5.62 12.35 5.76
C VAL A 36 5.03 11.89 4.43
N THR A 37 5.15 12.70 3.38
CA THR A 37 4.66 12.37 2.03
C THR A 37 5.30 11.09 1.49
N VAL A 38 6.64 10.97 1.60
CA VAL A 38 7.37 9.77 1.16
C VAL A 38 6.86 8.52 1.88
N LEU A 39 6.66 8.60 3.19
CA LEU A 39 6.26 7.46 4.00
C LEU A 39 4.79 7.08 3.78
N ILE A 40 3.91 8.05 3.57
CA ILE A 40 2.52 7.82 3.15
C ILE A 40 2.47 7.12 1.79
N LEU A 41 3.26 7.57 0.82
CA LEU A 41 3.33 6.95 -0.51
C LEU A 41 3.89 5.53 -0.46
N ALA A 42 4.89 5.27 0.39
CA ALA A 42 5.40 3.94 0.62
C ALA A 42 4.33 3.00 1.21
N ILE A 43 3.59 3.47 2.23
CA ILE A 43 2.45 2.72 2.81
C ILE A 43 1.39 2.46 1.73
N ALA A 44 1.05 3.45 0.90
CA ALA A 44 0.09 3.31 -0.17
C ALA A 44 0.51 2.25 -1.20
N ALA A 45 1.78 2.25 -1.62
CA ALA A 45 2.31 1.25 -2.55
C ALA A 45 2.21 -0.18 -1.99
N ILE A 46 2.53 -0.36 -0.70
CA ILE A 46 2.39 -1.65 -0.01
C ILE A 46 0.92 -2.09 0.04
N LYS A 47 0.00 -1.16 0.37
CA LYS A 47 -1.44 -1.43 0.39
C LYS A 47 -1.95 -1.89 -0.97
N VAL A 48 -1.57 -1.20 -2.04
CA VAL A 48 -1.96 -1.57 -3.42
C VAL A 48 -1.51 -3.00 -3.73
N ARG A 49 -0.25 -3.36 -3.41
CA ARG A 49 0.26 -4.72 -3.63
C ARG A 49 -0.52 -5.79 -2.86
N LEU A 50 -0.87 -5.50 -1.61
CA LEU A 50 -1.68 -6.40 -0.78
C LEU A 50 -3.09 -6.57 -1.35
N ILE A 51 -3.72 -5.50 -1.82
CA ILE A 51 -5.05 -5.52 -2.43
C ILE A 51 -5.02 -6.34 -3.72
N MET A 52 -4.04 -6.08 -4.59
CA MET A 52 -3.86 -6.83 -5.83
C MET A 52 -3.77 -8.34 -5.59
N ILE A 53 -2.84 -8.77 -4.74
CA ILE A 53 -2.57 -10.20 -4.52
C ILE A 53 -3.76 -10.89 -3.84
N ASN A 54 -4.38 -10.26 -2.83
CA ASN A 54 -5.33 -10.94 -1.94
C ASN A 54 -6.80 -10.71 -2.29
N PHE A 55 -7.15 -9.58 -2.93
CA PHE A 55 -8.55 -9.22 -3.22
C PHE A 55 -8.89 -9.24 -4.70
N MET A 56 -7.93 -8.97 -5.59
CA MET A 56 -8.18 -8.96 -7.04
C MET A 56 -7.86 -10.31 -7.71
N GLU A 57 -7.67 -11.37 -6.92
CA GLU A 57 -7.27 -12.72 -7.36
C GLU A 57 -6.00 -12.77 -8.24
N LEU A 58 -5.23 -11.68 -8.33
CA LEU A 58 -3.95 -11.65 -9.07
C LEU A 58 -2.92 -12.63 -8.49
N GLY A 59 -3.11 -13.09 -7.25
CA GLY A 59 -2.31 -14.16 -6.67
C GLY A 59 -2.39 -15.48 -7.45
N ARG A 60 -3.49 -15.75 -8.16
CA ARG A 60 -3.67 -16.94 -9.03
C ARG A 60 -3.50 -16.63 -10.52
N ALA A 61 -3.30 -15.36 -10.88
CA ALA A 61 -3.12 -14.94 -12.26
C ALA A 61 -1.73 -15.32 -12.80
N PRO A 62 -1.56 -15.42 -14.13
CA PRO A 62 -0.27 -15.66 -14.74
C PRO A 62 0.76 -14.60 -14.33
N VAL A 63 2.00 -15.03 -14.05
CA VAL A 63 3.09 -14.18 -13.53
C VAL A 63 3.30 -12.90 -14.35
N ARG A 64 3.10 -12.97 -15.67
CA ARG A 64 3.21 -11.81 -16.59
C ARG A 64 2.25 -10.67 -16.21
N TRP A 65 1.00 -11.00 -15.90
CA TRP A 65 0.00 -10.02 -15.50
C TRP A 65 0.34 -9.44 -14.14
N ARG A 66 0.71 -10.29 -13.18
CA ARG A 66 1.13 -9.84 -11.86
C ARG A 66 2.31 -8.86 -11.93
N LEU A 67 3.31 -9.16 -12.76
CA LEU A 67 4.50 -8.33 -12.90
C LEU A 67 4.18 -6.99 -13.58
N LEU A 68 3.29 -6.97 -14.57
CA LEU A 68 2.81 -5.73 -15.19
C LEU A 68 2.15 -4.80 -14.17
N PHE A 69 1.28 -5.35 -13.32
CA PHE A 69 0.57 -4.60 -12.29
C PHE A 69 1.47 -4.12 -11.14
N GLU A 70 2.41 -4.97 -10.70
CA GLU A 70 3.43 -4.58 -9.71
C GLU A 70 4.34 -3.48 -10.29
N ALA A 71 4.82 -3.62 -11.53
CA ALA A 71 5.64 -2.62 -12.21
C ALA A 71 4.90 -1.30 -12.41
N TRP A 72 3.62 -1.35 -12.79
CA TRP A 72 2.78 -0.16 -12.90
C TRP A 72 2.66 0.59 -11.57
N THR A 73 2.45 -0.14 -10.47
CA THR A 73 2.36 0.45 -9.13
C THR A 73 3.66 1.15 -8.76
N VAL A 74 4.81 0.49 -8.96
CA VAL A 74 6.13 1.07 -8.72
C VAL A 74 6.38 2.30 -9.58
N ALA A 75 6.03 2.24 -10.87
CA ALA A 75 6.17 3.36 -11.80
C ALA A 75 5.35 4.57 -11.35
N CYS A 76 4.07 4.37 -10.98
CA CYS A 76 3.21 5.43 -10.47
C CYS A 76 3.80 6.07 -9.20
N THR A 77 4.21 5.26 -8.22
CA THR A 77 4.82 5.76 -6.99
C THR A 77 6.11 6.53 -7.26
N ALA A 78 6.96 6.03 -8.16
CA ALA A 78 8.20 6.70 -8.53
C ALA A 78 7.95 8.04 -9.22
N VAL A 79 7.01 8.10 -10.17
CA VAL A 79 6.65 9.35 -10.87
C VAL A 79 6.17 10.41 -9.88
N ILE A 80 5.29 10.04 -8.95
CA ILE A 80 4.77 10.98 -7.94
C ILE A 80 5.91 11.47 -7.03
N LEU A 81 6.75 10.57 -6.53
CA LEU A 81 7.86 10.94 -5.64
C LEU A 81 8.90 11.81 -6.34
N ILE A 82 9.29 11.48 -7.57
CA ILE A 82 10.26 12.26 -8.33
C ILE A 82 9.72 13.66 -8.60
N THR A 83 8.45 13.77 -8.98
CA THR A 83 7.82 15.07 -9.25
C THR A 83 7.68 15.90 -7.97
N TYR A 84 7.43 15.27 -6.83
CA TYR A 84 7.29 15.94 -5.54
C TYR A 84 8.63 16.39 -4.93
N LEU A 85 9.71 15.64 -5.16
CA LEU A 85 11.04 15.94 -4.61
C LEU A 85 11.89 16.87 -5.49
N ARG A 86 11.44 17.15 -6.71
CA ARG A 86 12.02 18.12 -7.65
C ARG A 86 11.50 19.52 -7.34
#